data_AF-A0A832BNY9-F1
#
_entry.id   AF-A0A832BNY9-F1
#
_cell.length_a   1.000
_cell.length_b   1.000
_cell.length_c   1.000
_cell.angle_alpha   90.00
_cell.angle_beta   90.00
_cell.angle_gamma   90.00
#
_symmetry.space_group_name_H-M   'P 1'
#
loop_
_entity.id
_entity.type
_entity.pdbx_description
1 polymer ?
#
loop_
_entity_poly.entity_id
_entity_poly.type
_entity_poly.pdbx_seq_one_letter_code
_entity_poly.pdbx_strand_id
1 'polypeptide(L)'
;MKALANFEILFGLLLLIFQFIVLTLIFILALRKSGLLKFPIAGLEYSQGIFVSLLLVGGYIIGLSSIIYVFETVKSIQNAGQPVYITTFVKFSQFFLVILLLEILYWLLVLFSAKLLFGLKNAFQEIITGNIPASCFVGSIALGYSLLMYFSARELFELITPKFFVIN
;
A
#
# COMPACT_ATOMS: atom_id res chain seq x y z
N MET A 1 -32.03 2.57 -13.76
CA MET A 1 -31.36 2.19 -12.49
C MET A 1 -30.11 1.32 -12.70
N LYS A 2 -30.13 0.20 -13.44
CA LYS A 2 -28.92 -0.63 -13.68
C LYS A 2 -27.73 0.11 -14.30
N ALA A 3 -27.96 1.03 -15.25
CA ALA A 3 -26.89 1.82 -15.86
C ALA A 3 -26.22 2.82 -14.90
N LEU A 4 -26.96 3.37 -13.93
CA LEU A 4 -26.43 4.32 -12.94
C LEU A 4 -25.55 3.59 -11.91
N ALA A 5 -26.00 2.43 -11.44
CA ALA A 5 -25.22 1.57 -10.54
C ALA A 5 -23.87 1.14 -11.16
N ASN A 6 -23.84 0.90 -12.47
CA ASN A 6 -22.60 0.58 -13.18
C ASN A 6 -21.61 1.76 -13.22
N PHE A 7 -22.11 2.99 -13.31
CA PHE A 7 -21.27 4.18 -13.37
C PHE A 7 -20.66 4.53 -12.00
N GLU A 8 -21.41 4.31 -10.92
CA GLU A 8 -20.94 4.51 -9.54
C GLU A 8 -19.87 3.49 -9.12
N ILE A 9 -20.03 2.23 -9.56
CA ILE A 9 -18.99 1.20 -9.38
C ILE A 9 -17.74 1.53 -10.20
N LEU A 10 -17.91 2.01 -11.44
CA LEU A 10 -16.81 2.44 -12.29
C LEU A 10 -16.00 3.57 -11.64
N PHE A 11 -16.67 4.51 -10.96
CA PHE A 11 -16.01 5.58 -10.22
C PHE A 11 -15.11 5.03 -9.09
N GLY A 12 -15.61 4.10 -8.27
CA GLY A 12 -14.80 3.44 -7.24
C GLY A 12 -13.57 2.72 -7.81
N LEU A 13 -13.73 2.07 -8.96
CA LEU A 13 -12.62 1.39 -9.66
C LEU A 13 -11.57 2.39 -10.19
N LEU A 14 -11.99 3.53 -10.75
CA LEU A 14 -11.07 4.59 -11.19
C LEU A 14 -10.26 5.17 -10.03
N LEU A 15 -10.90 5.36 -8.86
CA LEU A 15 -10.20 5.83 -7.66
C LEU A 15 -9.16 4.82 -7.18
N LEU A 16 -9.47 3.51 -7.21
CA LEU A 16 -8.50 2.47 -6.89
C LEU A 16 -7.32 2.44 -7.86
N ILE A 17 -7.57 2.56 -9.17
CA ILE A 17 -6.49 2.65 -10.17
C ILE A 17 -5.61 3.87 -9.88
N PHE A 18 -6.22 5.03 -9.61
CA PHE A 18 -5.50 6.24 -9.26
C PHE A 18 -4.63 6.05 -8.01
N GLN A 19 -5.17 5.43 -6.95
CA GLN A 19 -4.41 5.08 -5.75
C GLN A 19 -3.19 4.21 -6.11
N PHE A 20 -3.35 3.14 -6.88
CA PHE A 20 -2.24 2.26 -7.25
C PHE A 20 -1.15 2.99 -8.03
N ILE A 21 -1.52 3.87 -8.97
CA ILE A 21 -0.55 4.68 -9.73
C ILE A 21 0.22 5.60 -8.77
N VAL A 22 -0.49 6.32 -7.91
CA VAL A 22 0.13 7.26 -6.95
C VAL A 22 1.08 6.53 -5.99
N LEU A 23 0.64 5.42 -5.40
CA LEU A 23 1.47 4.61 -4.50
C LEU A 23 2.71 4.07 -5.22
N THR A 24 2.54 3.56 -6.45
CA THR A 24 3.68 3.09 -7.27
C THR A 24 4.71 4.20 -7.49
N LEU A 25 4.25 5.41 -7.83
CA LEU A 25 5.15 6.56 -8.02
C LEU A 25 5.87 6.94 -6.72
N ILE A 26 5.16 6.95 -5.59
CA ILE A 26 5.74 7.21 -4.27
C ILE A 26 6.81 6.18 -3.93
N PHE A 27 6.52 4.88 -4.13
CA PHE A 27 7.48 3.80 -3.89
C PHE A 27 8.72 3.93 -4.76
N ILE A 28 8.56 4.16 -6.06
CA ILE A 28 9.69 4.33 -6.97
C ILE A 28 10.56 5.51 -6.53
N LEU A 29 9.95 6.64 -6.16
CA LEU A 29 10.68 7.81 -5.66
C LEU A 29 11.41 7.52 -4.34
N ALA A 30 10.77 6.82 -3.41
CA ALA A 30 11.38 6.41 -2.14
C ALA A 30 12.56 5.45 -2.33
N LEU A 31 12.41 4.47 -3.22
CA LEU A 31 13.47 3.52 -3.60
C LEU A 31 14.65 4.21 -4.28
N ARG A 32 14.40 5.22 -5.13
CA ARG A 32 15.46 6.03 -5.74
C ARG A 32 16.18 6.88 -4.72
N LYS A 33 15.45 7.56 -3.82
CA LYS A 33 16.06 8.40 -2.77
C LYS A 33 16.89 7.59 -1.76
N SER A 34 16.48 6.36 -1.48
CA SER A 34 17.25 5.45 -0.61
C SER A 34 18.46 4.80 -1.31
N GLY A 35 18.65 5.05 -2.62
CA GLY A 35 19.74 4.45 -3.40
C GLY A 35 19.53 2.97 -3.72
N LEU A 36 18.37 2.41 -3.35
CA LEU A 36 17.97 1.02 -3.60
C LEU A 36 17.58 0.78 -5.06
N LEU A 37 17.20 1.82 -5.79
CA LEU A 37 16.95 1.75 -7.23
C LEU A 37 17.93 2.67 -7.98
N LYS A 38 18.78 2.08 -8.83
CA LYS A 38 19.68 2.79 -9.75
C LYS A 38 19.22 2.58 -11.19
N PHE A 39 19.34 3.63 -12.02
CA PHE A 39 19.13 3.53 -13.46
C PHE A 39 20.48 3.48 -14.19
N PRO A 40 20.64 2.66 -15.24
CA PRO A 40 19.65 1.72 -15.78
C PRO A 40 19.44 0.49 -14.88
N ILE A 41 18.21 -0.02 -14.84
CA ILE A 41 17.80 -1.20 -14.03
C ILE A 41 18.61 -2.45 -14.40
N ALA A 42 19.13 -2.50 -15.62
CA ALA A 42 19.93 -3.60 -16.18
C ALA A 42 21.30 -3.84 -15.51
N GLY A 43 21.66 -3.07 -14.48
CA GLY A 43 22.90 -3.24 -13.69
C GLY A 43 22.67 -3.39 -12.19
N LEU A 44 21.46 -3.76 -11.76
CA LEU A 44 21.18 -4.06 -10.35
C LEU A 44 21.73 -5.44 -9.97
N GLU A 45 22.47 -5.49 -8.87
CA GLU A 45 22.87 -6.75 -8.23
C GLU A 45 21.65 -7.58 -7.87
N TYR A 46 21.73 -8.91 -8.04
CA TYR A 46 20.60 -9.81 -7.78
C TYR A 46 20.04 -9.69 -6.35
N SER A 47 20.92 -9.52 -5.35
CA SER A 47 20.55 -9.31 -3.95
C SER A 47 19.73 -8.03 -3.76
N GLN A 48 20.07 -6.97 -4.48
CA GLN A 48 19.38 -5.69 -4.45
C GLN A 48 18.03 -5.78 -5.16
N GLY A 49 17.98 -6.46 -6.32
CA GLY A 49 16.74 -6.73 -7.06
C GLY A 49 15.72 -7.49 -6.21
N ILE A 50 16.13 -8.59 -5.58
CA ILE A 50 15.26 -9.40 -4.70
C ILE A 50 14.67 -8.53 -3.58
N PHE A 51 15.51 -7.77 -2.88
CA PHE A 51 15.05 -6.96 -1.76
C PHE A 51 14.06 -5.87 -2.21
N VAL A 52 14.35 -5.17 -3.31
CA VAL A 52 13.47 -4.15 -3.87
C VAL A 52 12.13 -4.74 -4.32
N SER A 53 12.15 -5.90 -4.98
CA SER A 53 10.92 -6.59 -5.40
C SER A 53 10.06 -6.98 -4.20
N LEU A 54 10.65 -7.52 -3.13
CA LEU A 54 9.92 -7.88 -1.92
C LEU A 54 9.35 -6.66 -1.20
N LEU A 55 10.11 -5.55 -1.15
CA LEU A 55 9.66 -4.28 -0.61
C LEU A 55 8.43 -3.75 -1.37
N LEU A 56 8.49 -3.76 -2.70
CA LEU A 56 7.39 -3.33 -3.58
C LEU A 56 6.15 -4.21 -3.42
N VAL A 57 6.33 -5.53 -3.41
CA VAL A 57 5.24 -6.48 -3.17
C VAL A 57 4.59 -6.20 -1.82
N GLY A 58 5.37 -5.98 -0.76
CA GLY A 58 4.85 -5.62 0.54
C GLY A 58 4.04 -4.32 0.51
N GLY A 59 4.53 -3.29 -0.19
CA GLY A 59 3.77 -2.06 -0.42
C GLY A 59 2.43 -2.29 -1.10
N TYR A 60 2.42 -3.05 -2.19
CA TYR A 60 1.18 -3.39 -2.90
C TYR A 60 0.20 -4.19 -2.06
N ILE A 61 0.68 -5.11 -1.21
CA ILE A 61 -0.16 -5.84 -0.26
C ILE A 61 -0.92 -4.85 0.63
N ILE A 62 -0.22 -3.86 1.21
CA ILE A 62 -0.86 -2.81 2.03
C ILE A 62 -1.88 -2.03 1.17
N GLY A 63 -1.49 -1.61 -0.04
CA GLY A 63 -2.38 -0.88 -0.95
C GLY A 63 -3.67 -1.62 -1.34
N LEU A 64 -3.64 -2.96 -1.40
CA LEU A 64 -4.82 -3.79 -1.70
C LEU A 64 -5.87 -3.80 -0.58
N SER A 65 -5.52 -3.37 0.64
CA SER A 65 -6.41 -3.43 1.80
C SER A 65 -7.69 -2.62 1.66
N SER A 66 -7.71 -1.55 0.85
CA SER A 66 -8.90 -0.68 0.70
C SER A 66 -9.93 -1.15 -0.33
N ILE A 67 -9.61 -2.12 -1.19
CA ILE A 67 -10.45 -2.47 -2.36
C ILE A 67 -11.89 -2.79 -1.95
N ILE A 68 -12.07 -3.72 -1.01
CA ILE A 68 -13.40 -4.20 -0.59
C ILE A 68 -14.19 -3.03 0.02
N TYR A 69 -13.56 -2.23 0.86
CA TYR A 69 -14.20 -1.13 1.59
C TYR A 69 -14.60 0.04 0.69
N VAL A 70 -13.87 0.30 -0.40
CA VAL A 70 -14.29 1.28 -1.41
C VAL A 70 -15.60 0.83 -2.06
N PHE A 71 -15.72 -0.45 -2.44
CA PHE A 71 -16.97 -0.95 -3.01
C PHE A 71 -18.11 -1.03 -2.01
N GLU A 72 -17.85 -1.41 -0.75
CA GLU A 72 -18.85 -1.38 0.32
C GLU A 72 -19.36 0.05 0.58
N THR A 73 -18.46 1.02 0.58
CA THR A 73 -18.79 2.44 0.74
C THR A 73 -19.71 2.92 -0.38
N VAL A 74 -19.38 2.63 -1.65
CA VAL A 74 -20.23 2.98 -2.80
C VAL A 74 -21.63 2.40 -2.64
N LYS A 75 -21.74 1.11 -2.32
CA LYS A 75 -23.02 0.43 -2.12
C LYS A 75 -23.82 1.02 -0.96
N SER A 76 -23.16 1.30 0.16
CA SER A 76 -23.83 1.80 1.37
C SER A 76 -24.40 3.21 1.13
N ILE A 77 -23.64 4.09 0.49
CA ILE A 77 -24.07 5.46 0.17
C ILE A 77 -25.20 5.45 -0.87
N GLN A 78 -25.10 4.58 -1.88
CA GLN A 78 -26.16 4.40 -2.88
C GLN A 78 -27.48 3.98 -2.24
N ASN A 79 -27.44 3.00 -1.32
CA ASN A 79 -28.62 2.54 -0.59
C ASN A 79 -29.23 3.62 0.32
N ALA A 80 -28.40 4.53 0.84
CA ALA A 80 -28.84 5.64 1.68
C ALA A 80 -29.42 6.83 0.89
N GLY A 81 -29.43 6.79 -0.45
CA GLY A 81 -29.93 7.88 -1.29
C GLY A 81 -29.11 9.18 -1.23
N GLN A 82 -27.87 9.09 -0.75
CA GLN A 82 -26.95 10.23 -0.61
C GLN A 82 -26.19 10.51 -1.91
N PRO A 83 -25.59 11.71 -2.09
CA PRO A 83 -24.75 12.01 -3.24
C PRO A 83 -23.51 11.10 -3.27
N VAL A 84 -23.53 10.10 -4.17
CA VAL A 84 -22.55 9.00 -4.21
C VAL A 84 -21.12 9.51 -4.46
N TYR A 85 -20.90 10.37 -5.46
CA TYR A 85 -19.56 10.79 -5.86
C TYR A 85 -18.79 11.54 -4.77
N ILE A 86 -19.39 12.61 -4.20
CA ILE A 86 -18.72 13.46 -3.20
C ILE A 86 -18.43 12.63 -1.93
N THR A 87 -19.43 11.89 -1.46
CA THR A 87 -19.32 11.12 -0.21
C THR A 87 -18.34 9.96 -0.36
N THR A 88 -18.36 9.26 -1.50
CA THR A 88 -17.38 8.21 -1.82
C THR A 88 -15.97 8.78 -1.90
N PHE A 89 -15.79 9.94 -2.55
CA PHE A 89 -14.47 10.57 -2.68
C PHE A 89 -13.89 10.99 -1.32
N VAL A 90 -14.71 11.53 -0.42
CA VAL A 90 -14.30 11.89 0.95
C VAL A 90 -13.86 10.64 1.71
N LYS A 91 -14.64 9.56 1.64
CA LYS A 91 -14.29 8.30 2.32
C LYS A 91 -13.06 7.62 1.71
N PHE A 92 -12.95 7.62 0.39
CA PHE A 92 -11.76 7.16 -0.31
C PHE A 92 -10.51 7.95 0.11
N SER A 93 -10.62 9.27 0.28
CA SER A 93 -9.50 10.10 0.76
C SER A 93 -9.05 9.70 2.17
N GLN A 94 -9.99 9.33 3.05
CA GLN A 94 -9.67 8.80 4.38
C GLN A 94 -8.94 7.45 4.26
N PHE A 95 -9.43 6.54 3.42
CA PHE A 95 -8.76 5.25 3.17
C PHE A 95 -7.34 5.46 2.63
N PHE A 96 -7.18 6.34 1.65
CA PHE A 96 -5.89 6.66 1.06
C PHE A 96 -4.89 7.22 2.08
N LEU A 97 -5.32 8.12 2.96
CA LEU A 97 -4.48 8.68 4.03
C LEU A 97 -4.00 7.60 5.01
N VAL A 98 -4.88 6.68 5.38
CA VAL A 98 -4.52 5.54 6.25
C VAL A 98 -3.51 4.64 5.55
N ILE A 99 -3.70 4.32 4.27
CA ILE A 99 -2.70 3.53 3.50
C ILE A 99 -1.36 4.24 3.48
N LEU A 100 -1.34 5.53 3.15
CA LEU A 100 -0.12 6.32 3.07
C LEU A 100 0.61 6.36 4.43
N LEU A 101 -0.13 6.49 5.54
CA LEU A 101 0.44 6.42 6.88
C LEU A 101 1.05 5.04 7.17
N LEU A 102 0.33 3.96 6.85
CA LEU A 102 0.80 2.59 7.08
C LEU A 102 2.00 2.24 6.19
N GLU A 103 2.06 2.74 4.97
CA GLU A 103 3.23 2.58 4.10
C GLU A 103 4.45 3.32 4.62
N ILE A 104 4.28 4.54 5.15
CA ILE A 104 5.38 5.25 5.81
C ILE A 104 5.88 4.46 7.02
N LEU A 105 4.95 3.96 7.85
CA LEU A 105 5.30 3.15 9.02
C LEU A 105 6.00 1.84 8.61
N TYR A 106 5.49 1.17 7.59
CA TYR A 106 6.11 -0.01 7.00
C TYR A 106 7.56 0.26 6.57
N TRP A 107 7.79 1.33 5.80
CA TRP A 107 9.13 1.75 5.41
C TRP A 107 10.04 1.99 6.62
N LEU A 108 9.56 2.74 7.63
CA LEU A 108 10.33 3.02 8.83
C LEU A 108 10.70 1.74 9.59
N LEU A 109 9.78 0.79 9.73
CA LEU A 109 10.03 -0.48 10.40
C LEU A 109 11.05 -1.35 9.65
N VAL A 110 10.96 -1.40 8.31
CA VAL A 110 11.94 -2.13 7.50
C VAL A 110 13.32 -1.49 7.60
N LEU A 111 13.41 -0.15 7.49
CA LEU A 111 14.66 0.60 7.65
C LEU A 111 15.26 0.38 9.05
N PHE A 112 14.44 0.42 10.10
CA PHE A 112 14.86 0.20 11.48
C PHE A 112 15.37 -1.22 11.68
N SER A 113 14.67 -2.22 11.15
CA SER A 113 15.07 -3.63 11.25
C SER A 113 16.37 -3.91 10.50
N ALA A 114 16.53 -3.37 9.30
CA ALA A 114 17.78 -3.47 8.55
C ALA A 114 18.96 -2.84 9.33
N LYS A 115 18.74 -1.69 9.98
CA LYS A 115 19.75 -1.02 10.83
C LYS A 115 20.07 -1.79 12.11
N LEU A 116 19.09 -2.44 12.73
CA LEU A 116 19.33 -3.28 13.91
C LEU A 116 20.15 -4.53 13.56
N LEU A 117 19.87 -5.15 12.43
CA LEU A 117 20.52 -6.40 12.02
C LEU A 117 21.95 -6.20 11.49
N PHE A 118 22.19 -5.15 10.70
CA PHE A 118 23.47 -4.92 10.01
C PHE A 118 24.21 -3.65 10.46
N GLY A 119 23.73 -2.99 11.51
CA GLY A 119 24.31 -1.78 12.08
C GLY A 119 23.97 -0.48 11.33
N LEU A 120 24.06 0.64 12.06
CA LEU A 120 23.61 1.98 11.63
C LEU A 120 24.30 2.50 10.35
N LYS A 121 25.54 2.09 10.08
CA LYS A 121 26.36 2.58 8.96
C LYS A 121 26.26 1.73 7.70
N ASN A 122 25.93 0.43 7.83
CA ASN A 122 26.03 -0.55 6.74
C ASN A 122 24.69 -1.19 6.34
N ALA A 123 23.57 -0.76 6.93
CA ALA A 123 22.25 -1.37 6.81
C ALA A 123 21.82 -1.79 5.38
N PHE A 124 22.14 -0.98 4.38
CA PHE A 124 21.86 -1.29 2.97
C PHE A 124 23.11 -1.61 2.16
N GLN A 125 24.31 -1.33 2.67
CA GLN A 125 25.54 -1.67 1.97
C GLN A 125 25.68 -3.18 1.82
N GLU A 126 25.38 -3.98 2.85
CA GLU A 126 25.45 -5.45 2.74
C GLU A 126 24.49 -6.03 1.70
N ILE A 127 23.28 -5.43 1.60
CA ILE A 127 22.26 -5.78 0.60
C ILE A 127 22.74 -5.40 -0.82
N ILE A 128 23.41 -4.26 -0.95
CA ILE A 128 23.94 -3.75 -2.22
C ILE A 128 25.21 -4.49 -2.64
N THR A 129 26.01 -5.05 -1.72
CA THR A 129 27.27 -5.75 -2.01
C THR A 129 27.09 -7.23 -2.40
N GLY A 130 25.87 -7.68 -2.73
CA GLY A 130 25.64 -9.04 -3.22
C GLY A 130 25.28 -10.09 -2.17
N ASN A 131 25.00 -9.71 -0.90
CA ASN A 131 24.64 -10.69 0.14
C ASN A 131 23.18 -11.16 -0.02
N ILE A 132 22.96 -12.18 -0.85
CA ILE A 132 21.64 -12.75 -1.12
C ILE A 132 20.93 -13.23 0.16
N PRO A 133 21.56 -14.00 1.08
CA PRO A 133 20.93 -14.41 2.33
C PRO A 133 20.41 -13.23 3.16
N ALA A 134 21.19 -12.16 3.30
CA ALA A 134 20.78 -10.95 4.01
C ALA A 134 19.57 -10.28 3.36
N SER A 135 19.59 -10.13 2.04
CA SER A 135 18.47 -9.57 1.27
C SER A 135 17.19 -10.39 1.41
N CYS A 136 17.29 -11.72 1.35
CA CYS A 136 16.14 -12.62 1.53
C CYS A 136 15.58 -12.52 2.95
N PHE A 137 16.46 -12.47 3.97
CA PHE A 137 16.04 -12.39 5.36
C PHE A 137 15.31 -11.07 5.67
N VAL A 138 15.91 -9.93 5.33
CA VAL A 138 15.27 -8.62 5.56
C VAL A 138 14.05 -8.43 4.64
N GLY A 139 14.08 -8.94 3.42
CA GLY A 139 12.91 -8.96 2.54
C GLY A 139 11.75 -9.78 3.11
N SER A 140 12.04 -10.90 3.79
CA SER A 140 11.02 -11.72 4.46
C SER A 140 10.43 -10.99 5.68
N ILE A 141 11.26 -10.29 6.45
CA ILE A 141 10.80 -9.41 7.54
C ILE A 141 9.90 -8.31 7.00
N ALA A 142 10.28 -7.69 5.88
CA ALA A 142 9.46 -6.69 5.22
C ALA A 142 8.10 -7.25 4.80
N LEU A 143 8.05 -8.44 4.19
CA LEU A 143 6.77 -9.10 3.90
C LEU A 143 5.95 -9.35 5.17
N GLY A 144 6.58 -9.79 6.27
CA GLY A 144 5.92 -9.94 7.57
C GLY A 144 5.26 -8.64 8.05
N TYR A 145 5.98 -7.51 8.00
CA TYR A 145 5.40 -6.21 8.34
C TYR A 145 4.28 -5.80 7.37
N SER A 146 4.41 -6.08 6.08
CA SER A 146 3.37 -5.75 5.11
C SER A 146 2.04 -6.46 5.40
N LEU A 147 2.11 -7.73 5.82
CA LEU A 147 0.93 -8.50 6.21
C LEU A 147 0.31 -7.95 7.49
N LEU A 148 1.12 -7.62 8.50
CA LEU A 148 0.64 -6.99 9.73
C LEU A 148 -0.06 -5.65 9.45
N MET A 149 0.53 -4.82 8.58
CA MET A 149 -0.06 -3.55 8.17
C MET A 149 -1.33 -3.74 7.35
N TYR A 150 -1.39 -4.76 6.49
CA TYR A 150 -2.61 -5.13 5.77
C TYR A 150 -3.75 -5.48 6.72
N PHE A 151 -3.53 -6.34 7.72
CA PHE A 151 -4.57 -6.68 8.69
C PHE A 151 -4.99 -5.46 9.52
N SER A 152 -4.02 -4.66 9.97
CA SER A 152 -4.29 -3.41 10.70
C SER A 152 -5.11 -2.42 9.86
N ALA A 153 -4.78 -2.28 8.57
CA ALA A 153 -5.52 -1.43 7.64
C ALA A 153 -6.98 -1.88 7.51
N ARG A 154 -7.21 -3.20 7.40
CA ARG A 154 -8.55 -3.77 7.30
C ARG A 154 -9.39 -3.50 8.54
N GLU A 155 -8.83 -3.67 9.74
CA GLU A 155 -9.53 -3.33 10.98
C GLU A 155 -9.89 -1.85 11.03
N LEU A 156 -8.95 -0.97 10.68
CA LEU A 156 -9.22 0.48 10.61
C LEU A 156 -10.33 0.78 9.60
N PHE A 157 -10.27 0.22 8.40
CA PHE A 157 -11.28 0.44 7.36
C PHE A 157 -12.65 -0.08 7.74
N GLU A 158 -12.74 -1.20 8.44
CA GLU A 158 -14.03 -1.69 8.93
C GLU A 158 -14.68 -0.69 9.90
N LEU A 159 -13.89 -0.01 10.72
CA LEU A 159 -14.38 0.99 11.67
C LEU A 159 -14.83 2.29 10.99
N ILE A 160 -14.20 2.69 9.88
CA ILE A 160 -14.49 3.98 9.21
C ILE A 160 -15.40 3.84 7.98
N THR A 161 -15.60 2.63 7.47
CA THR A 161 -16.57 2.33 6.41
C THR A 161 -18.00 2.58 6.93
N PRO A 162 -18.82 3.38 6.23
CA PRO A 162 -20.19 3.63 6.65
C PRO A 162 -21.02 2.34 6.61
N LYS A 163 -21.70 2.05 7.73
CA LYS A 163 -22.69 0.97 7.85
C LYS A 163 -24.07 1.63 7.94
N PHE A 164 -24.65 2.05 6.81
CA PHE A 164 -26.04 2.52 6.81
C PHE A 164 -26.99 1.33 6.95
N PHE A 165 -27.65 1.22 8.10
CA PHE A 165 -28.74 0.26 8.30
C PHE A 165 -29.98 0.76 7.58
N VAL A 166 -30.55 -0.06 6.70
CA VAL A 166 -31.90 0.17 6.18
C VAL A 166 -32.85 -0.14 7.33
N ILE A 167 -33.37 0.89 8.00
CA ILE A 167 -34.53 0.73 8.89
C ILE A 167 -35.72 0.53 7.96
N ASN A 168 -36.05 -0.73 7.68
CA ASN A 168 -37.31 -1.12 7.06
C ASN A 168 -38.42 -1.07 8.10
#